data_AF-A0A160DUX4-F1
#
_entry.id   AF-A0A160DUX4-F1
#
_cell.length_a   1.000
_cell.length_b   1.000
_cell.length_c   1.000
_cell.angle_alpha   90.00
_cell.angle_beta   90.00
_cell.angle_gamma   90.00
#
_symmetry.space_group_name_H-M   'P 1'
#
loop_
_entity.id
_entity.type
_entity.pdbx_description
1 polymer ?
#
loop_
_entity_poly.entity_id
_entity_poly.type
_entity_poly.pdbx_seq_one_letter_code
_entity_poly.pdbx_strand_id
1 'polypeptide(L)'
;MHRIVFASIVLFALGTGSLHAAELTSLPPLPTASGFVAGRPATQADVDAGNAVFVIGDGAVSTGSPLAIDVPQYALFVDEGVKTVVVVVQAERGVDGSRIGARKVDGSTLVGALEEFELLGTQPDAKRIAPN
;
A
#
# COMPACT_ATOMS: atom_id res chain seq x y z
N MET A 1 -2.03 -69.74 16.29
CA MET A 1 -1.22 -70.22 15.16
C MET A 1 -0.97 -69.05 14.21
N HIS A 2 0.31 -68.76 13.91
CA HIS A 2 0.89 -67.90 12.84
C HIS A 2 0.46 -66.41 12.80
N ARG A 3 1.19 -65.49 13.47
CA ARG A 3 2.33 -64.66 12.99
C ARG A 3 2.04 -63.83 11.74
N ILE A 4 2.24 -62.50 11.82
CA ILE A 4 3.16 -61.71 10.98
C ILE A 4 3.40 -60.35 11.66
N VAL A 5 4.68 -59.98 11.77
CA VAL A 5 5.24 -58.68 12.17
C VAL A 5 5.87 -58.08 10.91
N PHE A 6 5.60 -56.81 10.59
CA PHE A 6 6.41 -55.95 9.70
C PHE A 6 6.17 -54.50 10.16
N ALA A 7 7.15 -53.80 10.74
CA ALA A 7 8.31 -53.14 10.13
C ALA A 7 8.10 -51.61 10.12
N SER A 8 8.92 -50.92 10.91
CA SER A 8 9.01 -49.48 11.07
C SER A 8 9.31 -48.74 9.77
N ILE A 9 8.74 -47.54 9.57
CA ILE A 9 9.41 -46.43 8.89
C ILE A 9 9.04 -45.13 9.64
N VAL A 10 10.07 -44.47 10.17
CA VAL A 10 10.04 -43.07 10.59
C VAL A 10 10.32 -42.23 9.34
N LEU A 11 9.53 -41.18 9.09
CA LEU A 11 9.97 -40.10 8.20
C LEU A 11 9.70 -38.75 8.87
N PHE A 12 10.79 -38.14 9.31
CA PHE A 12 10.86 -36.79 9.83
C PHE A 12 10.96 -35.86 8.62
N ALA A 13 9.87 -35.20 8.24
CA ALA A 13 9.91 -34.14 7.25
C ALA A 13 10.13 -32.81 7.98
N LEU A 14 11.39 -32.39 8.08
CA LEU A 14 11.74 -31.00 8.34
C LEU A 14 11.22 -30.18 7.15
N GLY A 15 10.08 -29.54 7.33
CA GLY A 15 9.59 -28.54 6.40
C GLY A 15 10.57 -27.37 6.38
N THR A 16 11.51 -27.37 5.44
CA THR A 16 12.21 -26.16 5.03
C THR A 16 11.18 -25.27 4.35
N GLY A 17 10.55 -24.39 5.14
CA GLY A 17 9.77 -23.29 4.60
C GLY A 17 10.71 -22.45 3.74
N SER A 18 10.63 -22.62 2.43
CA SER A 18 11.27 -21.73 1.48
C SER A 18 10.52 -20.41 1.56
N LEU A 19 11.06 -19.46 2.33
CA LEU A 19 10.62 -18.07 2.29
C LEU A 19 10.92 -17.58 0.87
N HIS A 20 9.89 -17.59 0.03
CA HIS A 20 9.99 -17.09 -1.33
C HIS A 20 10.28 -15.60 -1.28
N ALA A 21 11.43 -15.21 -1.82
CA ALA A 21 11.79 -13.84 -2.13
C ALA A 21 10.92 -13.31 -3.30
N ALA A 22 9.60 -13.24 -3.10
CA ALA A 22 8.65 -12.74 -4.08
C ALA A 22 8.27 -11.30 -3.75
N GLU A 23 9.20 -10.33 -3.86
CA GLU A 23 8.94 -9.04 -3.20
C GLU A 23 9.30 -7.76 -3.96
N LEU A 24 9.79 -7.84 -5.20
CA LEU A 24 9.99 -6.64 -6.05
C LEU A 24 9.25 -6.70 -7.38
N THR A 25 9.06 -7.90 -7.92
CA THR A 25 8.43 -8.09 -9.24
C THR A 25 6.90 -7.97 -9.19
N SER A 26 6.30 -7.89 -8.00
CA SER A 26 4.85 -7.85 -7.78
C SER A 26 4.29 -6.45 -7.54
N LEU A 27 5.15 -5.44 -7.39
CA LEU A 27 4.68 -4.08 -7.13
C LEU A 27 4.24 -3.39 -8.41
N PRO A 28 3.08 -2.71 -8.41
CA PRO A 28 2.66 -1.94 -9.57
C PRO A 28 3.61 -0.76 -9.77
N PRO A 29 3.94 -0.39 -11.02
CA PRO A 29 4.73 0.80 -11.28
C PRO A 29 4.00 2.06 -10.80
N LEU A 30 4.76 3.06 -10.35
CA LEU A 30 4.19 4.37 -10.01
C LEU A 30 3.62 5.06 -11.26
N PRO A 31 2.45 5.69 -11.17
CA PRO A 31 1.91 6.47 -12.28
C PRO A 31 2.82 7.67 -12.59
N THR A 32 2.96 8.03 -13.87
CA THR A 32 3.88 9.12 -14.28
C THR A 32 3.19 10.34 -14.89
N ALA A 33 1.99 10.16 -15.47
CA ALA A 33 1.26 11.23 -16.18
C ALA A 33 -0.15 11.50 -15.62
N SER A 34 -0.85 10.46 -15.17
CA SER A 34 -2.21 10.53 -14.62
C SER A 34 -2.42 9.44 -13.58
N GLY A 35 -3.47 9.55 -12.76
CA GLY A 35 -3.77 8.62 -11.68
C GLY A 35 -3.27 9.08 -10.30
N PHE A 36 -2.84 10.33 -10.18
CA PHE A 36 -2.44 10.98 -8.92
C PHE A 36 -2.65 12.50 -8.97
N VAL A 37 -2.69 13.15 -7.81
CA VAL A 37 -2.66 14.61 -7.63
C VAL A 37 -1.52 14.98 -6.69
N ALA A 38 -0.67 15.93 -7.13
CA ALA A 38 0.48 16.41 -6.37
C ALA A 38 0.58 17.94 -6.46
N GLY A 39 1.10 18.58 -5.41
CA GLY A 39 1.42 20.02 -5.40
C GLY A 39 0.22 20.97 -5.47
N ARG A 40 -1.01 20.45 -5.45
CA ARG A 40 -2.25 21.22 -5.39
C ARG A 40 -3.35 20.44 -4.67
N PRO A 41 -4.40 21.10 -4.19
CA PRO A 41 -5.59 20.41 -3.67
C PRO A 41 -6.29 19.62 -4.78
N ALA A 42 -6.83 18.45 -4.44
CA ALA A 42 -7.67 17.68 -5.35
C ALA A 42 -9.06 18.31 -5.48
N THR A 43 -9.63 18.17 -6.67
CA THR A 43 -10.98 18.63 -7.02
C THR A 43 -11.91 17.46 -7.27
N GLN A 44 -13.22 17.70 -7.35
CA GLN A 44 -14.17 16.65 -7.71
C GLN A 44 -13.86 16.02 -9.08
N ALA A 45 -13.43 16.84 -10.05
CA ALA A 45 -13.01 16.36 -11.37
C ALA A 45 -11.81 15.41 -11.31
N ASP A 46 -10.91 15.57 -10.33
CA ASP A 46 -9.79 14.64 -10.13
C ASP A 46 -10.26 13.29 -9.61
N VAL A 47 -11.26 13.27 -8.71
CA VAL A 47 -11.87 12.03 -8.22
C VAL A 47 -12.61 11.33 -9.36
N ASP A 48 -13.41 12.06 -10.13
CA ASP A 48 -14.17 11.54 -11.26
C ASP A 48 -13.25 10.97 -12.37
N ALA A 49 -12.07 11.57 -12.56
CA ALA A 49 -11.04 11.08 -13.47
C ALA A 49 -10.15 9.97 -12.89
N GLY A 50 -10.32 9.62 -11.61
CA GLY A 50 -9.51 8.60 -10.92
C GLY A 50 -8.08 9.03 -10.55
N ASN A 51 -7.80 10.34 -10.57
CA ASN A 51 -6.54 10.94 -10.15
C ASN A 51 -6.46 11.18 -8.63
N ALA A 52 -7.61 11.30 -7.96
CA ALA A 52 -7.72 11.49 -6.51
C ALA A 52 -8.69 10.47 -5.91
N VAL A 53 -8.59 10.25 -4.59
CA VAL A 53 -9.48 9.32 -3.85
C VAL A 53 -10.52 10.09 -3.05
N PHE A 54 -10.25 11.35 -2.70
CA PHE A 54 -11.18 12.21 -1.95
C PHE A 54 -11.03 13.68 -2.33
N VAL A 55 -11.98 14.50 -1.89
CA VAL A 55 -11.90 15.96 -1.87
C VAL A 55 -12.05 16.44 -0.43
N ILE A 56 -11.18 17.35 0.01
CA ILE A 56 -11.38 18.09 1.26
C ILE A 56 -12.14 19.36 0.91
N GLY A 57 -13.38 19.48 1.39
CA GLY A 57 -14.28 20.58 1.08
C GLY A 57 -15.73 20.11 0.97
N ASP A 58 -16.55 20.89 0.26
CA ASP A 58 -17.97 20.58 0.01
C ASP A 58 -18.24 20.04 -1.41
N GLY A 59 -17.18 19.66 -2.13
CA GLY A 59 -17.22 19.18 -3.51
C GLY A 59 -17.31 20.27 -4.57
N ALA A 60 -17.87 21.45 -4.24
CA ALA A 60 -17.85 22.62 -5.12
C ALA A 60 -16.57 23.44 -4.95
N VAL A 61 -16.04 23.50 -3.73
CA VAL A 61 -14.82 24.21 -3.37
C VAL A 61 -13.88 23.28 -2.61
N SER A 62 -12.69 23.05 -3.18
CA SER A 62 -11.61 22.37 -2.47
C SER A 62 -10.95 23.32 -1.47
N THR A 63 -10.88 22.89 -0.22
CA THR A 63 -10.30 23.65 0.91
C THR A 63 -9.06 23.00 1.50
N GLY A 64 -8.63 21.86 0.95
CA GLY A 64 -7.38 21.20 1.31
C GLY A 64 -6.15 22.02 0.92
N SER A 65 -5.00 21.65 1.48
CA SER A 65 -3.68 22.15 1.10
C SER A 65 -2.72 20.99 0.86
N PRO A 66 -1.95 20.95 -0.23
CA PRO A 66 -1.07 19.83 -0.52
C PRO A 66 0.00 19.64 0.55
N LEU A 67 0.33 18.38 0.85
CA LEU A 67 1.46 18.04 1.71
C LEU A 67 2.78 18.14 0.92
N ALA A 68 3.84 18.60 1.59
CA ALA A 68 5.18 18.64 1.03
C ALA A 68 5.87 17.26 1.10
N ILE A 69 5.30 16.28 0.39
CA ILE A 69 5.85 14.94 0.20
C ILE A 69 5.81 14.57 -1.28
N ASP A 70 6.61 13.59 -1.69
CA ASP A 70 6.56 13.10 -3.07
C ASP A 70 5.23 12.38 -3.34
N VAL A 71 4.57 12.72 -4.45
CA VAL A 71 3.40 11.98 -4.94
C VAL A 71 3.53 11.86 -6.45
N PRO A 72 3.41 10.64 -7.02
CA PRO A 72 3.15 9.38 -6.33
C PRO A 72 4.41 8.79 -5.69
N GLN A 73 4.23 7.99 -4.64
CA GLN A 73 5.30 7.22 -4.00
C GLN A 73 4.75 5.93 -3.37
N TYR A 74 5.61 4.96 -3.07
CA TYR A 74 5.21 3.78 -2.31
C TYR A 74 5.07 4.11 -0.81
N ALA A 75 4.20 3.38 -0.12
CA ALA A 75 4.10 3.42 1.33
C ALA A 75 3.66 2.05 1.89
N LEU A 76 3.91 1.82 3.18
CA LEU A 76 3.19 0.80 3.95
C LEU A 76 2.06 1.48 4.70
N PHE A 77 0.83 1.09 4.41
CA PHE A 77 -0.33 1.44 5.22
C PHE A 77 -0.44 0.45 6.39
N VAL A 78 -0.54 0.95 7.61
CA VAL A 78 -0.63 0.15 8.83
C VAL A 78 -2.02 0.30 9.42
N ASP A 79 -2.77 -0.80 9.45
CA ASP A 79 -4.12 -0.87 10.02
C ASP A 79 -4.19 -2.05 10.97
N GLU A 80 -4.49 -1.79 12.25
CA GLU A 80 -4.52 -2.80 13.31
C GLU A 80 -3.27 -3.72 13.36
N GLY A 81 -2.10 -3.18 13.00
CA GLY A 81 -0.83 -3.92 12.94
C GLY A 81 -0.60 -4.71 11.64
N VAL A 82 -1.58 -4.74 10.74
CA VAL A 82 -1.44 -5.31 9.39
C VAL A 82 -0.80 -4.27 8.47
N LYS A 83 0.35 -4.65 7.89
CA LYS A 83 1.05 -3.82 6.90
C LYS A 83 0.60 -4.16 5.50
N THR A 84 0.15 -3.15 4.74
CA THR A 84 -0.26 -3.28 3.34
C THR A 84 0.56 -2.36 2.47
N VAL A 85 1.21 -2.89 1.42
CA VAL A 85 1.92 -2.05 0.46
C VAL A 85 0.93 -1.32 -0.44
N VAL A 86 1.12 -0.01 -0.57
CA VAL A 86 0.26 0.87 -1.37
C VAL A 86 1.06 1.87 -2.18
N VAL A 87 0.41 2.45 -3.19
CA VAL A 87 0.89 3.63 -3.91
C VAL A 87 0.11 4.84 -3.41
N VAL A 88 0.79 5.81 -2.83
CA VAL A 88 0.23 7.12 -2.49
C VAL A 88 -0.07 7.87 -3.78
N VAL A 89 -1.31 8.31 -3.96
CA VAL A 89 -1.79 9.04 -5.14
C VAL A 89 -2.29 10.45 -4.81
N GLN A 90 -2.47 10.76 -3.53
CA GLN A 90 -2.93 12.07 -3.07
C GLN A 90 -2.46 12.29 -1.63
N ALA A 91 -2.06 13.51 -1.29
CA ALA A 91 -1.59 13.85 0.05
C ALA A 91 -1.94 15.31 0.39
N GLU A 92 -2.88 15.51 1.32
CA GLU A 92 -3.40 16.84 1.64
C GLU A 92 -3.61 17.04 3.15
N ARG A 93 -3.61 18.30 3.57
CA ARG A 93 -4.02 18.73 4.91
C ARG A 93 -5.37 19.41 4.86
N GLY A 94 -6.29 18.92 5.67
CA GLY A 94 -7.54 19.59 5.98
C GLY A 94 -7.53 20.16 7.40
N VAL A 95 -8.68 20.65 7.83
CA VAL A 95 -8.88 21.19 9.20
C VAL A 95 -8.71 20.10 10.26
N ASP A 96 -9.10 18.87 9.95
CA ASP A 96 -9.01 17.70 10.86
C ASP A 96 -7.68 16.94 10.72
N GLY A 97 -6.67 17.59 10.13
CA GLY A 97 -5.31 17.05 9.98
C GLY A 97 -4.98 16.53 8.59
N SER A 98 -3.88 15.79 8.52
CA SER A 98 -3.31 15.25 7.29
C SER A 98 -4.10 14.02 6.83
N ARG A 99 -4.31 13.89 5.52
CA ARG A 99 -4.92 12.71 4.89
C ARG A 99 -4.13 12.29 3.66
N ILE A 100 -3.99 10.97 3.51
CA ILE A 100 -3.34 10.32 2.38
C ILE A 100 -4.37 9.47 1.65
N GLY A 101 -4.47 9.65 0.34
CA GLY A 101 -5.21 8.79 -0.56
C GLY A 101 -4.23 7.84 -1.23
N ALA A 102 -4.50 6.55 -1.16
CA ALA A 102 -3.62 5.52 -1.70
C ALA A 102 -4.37 4.44 -2.44
N ARG A 103 -3.65 3.73 -3.33
CA ARG A 103 -4.14 2.60 -4.11
C ARG A 103 -3.38 1.33 -3.73
N LYS A 104 -4.11 0.25 -3.43
CA LYS A 104 -3.54 -1.07 -3.18
C LYS A 104 -3.15 -1.75 -4.49
N VAL A 105 -2.40 -2.84 -4.39
CA VAL A 105 -1.97 -3.67 -5.54
C VAL A 105 -3.17 -4.23 -6.32
N ASP A 106 -4.27 -4.55 -5.64
CA ASP A 106 -5.52 -5.04 -6.25
C ASP A 106 -6.35 -3.94 -6.96
N GLY A 107 -5.85 -2.69 -6.96
CA GLY A 107 -6.50 -1.54 -7.59
C GLY A 107 -7.53 -0.82 -6.71
N SER A 108 -7.90 -1.39 -5.56
CA SER A 108 -8.78 -0.73 -4.58
C SER A 108 -8.09 0.47 -3.94
N THR A 109 -8.88 1.43 -3.48
CA THR A 109 -8.38 2.69 -2.88
C THR A 109 -8.68 2.75 -1.40
N LEU A 110 -7.85 3.48 -0.65
CA LEU A 110 -8.06 3.77 0.76
C LEU A 110 -7.70 5.22 1.08
N VAL A 111 -8.22 5.70 2.21
CA VAL A 111 -7.88 6.99 2.79
C VAL A 111 -7.49 6.75 4.24
N GLY A 112 -6.37 7.33 4.67
CA GLY A 112 -5.92 7.27 6.05
C GLY A 112 -5.27 8.57 6.50
N ALA A 113 -5.00 8.67 7.80
CA ALA A 113 -4.18 9.72 8.39
C ALA A 113 -2.70 9.49 8.03
N LEU A 114 -1.89 10.55 7.96
CA LEU A 114 -0.48 10.43 7.57
C LEU A 114 0.31 9.49 8.47
N GLU A 115 -0.03 9.43 9.76
CA GLU A 115 0.63 8.63 10.78
C GLU A 115 0.43 7.11 10.57
N GLU A 116 -0.56 6.72 9.76
CA GLU A 116 -0.83 5.34 9.37
C GLU A 116 0.03 4.88 8.17
N PHE A 117 0.86 5.78 7.62
CA PHE A 117 1.71 5.49 6.45
C PHE A 117 3.19 5.58 6.79
N GLU A 118 3.91 4.49 6.52
CA GLU A 118 5.37 4.50 6.42
C GLU A 118 5.76 4.81 4.98
N LEU A 119 6.29 6.00 4.71
CA LEU A 119 6.64 6.45 3.36
C LEU A 119 7.91 5.76 2.84
N LEU A 120 7.80 5.10 1.68
CA LEU A 120 8.86 4.32 1.08
C LEU A 120 9.57 5.02 -0.08
N GLY A 121 9.06 6.17 -0.55
CA GLY A 121 9.68 6.92 -1.64
C GLY A 121 9.36 6.34 -3.03
N THR A 122 10.08 6.85 -4.03
CA THR A 122 9.73 6.66 -5.45
C THR A 122 10.41 5.46 -6.10
N GLN A 123 11.34 4.80 -5.40
CA GLN A 123 12.01 3.61 -5.86
C GLN A 123 11.48 2.37 -5.13
N PRO A 124 11.19 1.28 -5.85
CA PRO A 124 10.81 0.02 -5.21
C PRO A 124 12.07 -0.57 -4.55
N ASP A 125 12.19 -0.42 -3.23
CA ASP A 125 13.26 -1.02 -2.43
C ASP A 125 12.71 -2.24 -1.66
N ALA A 126 13.03 -3.46 -2.14
CA ALA A 126 12.65 -4.75 -1.55
C ALA A 126 12.80 -4.73 -0.03
N LYS A 127 13.94 -4.22 0.42
CA LYS A 127 14.38 -4.36 1.80
C LYS A 127 13.48 -3.59 2.77
N ARG A 128 12.83 -2.53 2.29
CA ARG A 128 11.92 -1.70 3.07
C ARG A 128 10.46 -2.12 2.95
N ILE A 129 10.17 -3.06 2.05
CA ILE A 129 8.83 -3.53 1.72
C ILE A 129 8.57 -4.89 2.37
N ALA A 130 9.62 -5.68 2.60
CA ALA A 130 9.56 -6.96 3.29
C ALA A 130 8.98 -6.86 4.71
N PRO A 131 7.95 -7.64 5.07
CA PRO A 131 7.55 -7.77 6.47
C PRO A 131 8.69 -8.44 7.26
N ASN A 132 9.08 -7.82 8.37
CA ASN A 132 10.00 -8.40 9.36
C ASN A 132 9.43 -9.68 9.98
#